data_AF-A0A7S0VI85-F1
#
_entry.id   AF-A0A7S0VI85-F1
#
_cell.length_a   1.000
_cell.length_b   1.000
_cell.length_c   1.000
_cell.angle_alpha   90.00
_cell.angle_beta   90.00
_cell.angle_gamma   90.00
#
_symmetry.space_group_name_H-M   'P 1'
#
loop_
_entity.id
_entity.type
_entity.pdbx_description
1 polymer ?
#
loop_
_entity_poly.entity_id
_entity_poly.type
_entity_poly.pdbx_seq_one_letter_code
_entity_poly.pdbx_strand_id
1 'polypeptide(L)'
;GQAGAPPEVRAVIDAAAEELRRKHANMFKPSEKCRTPHMNIDNLRDELWQSGVVTRMGFTEGDQLLQWMLDKNARLGEIPDEEWTPKRRSRASTLQNALAKARANDFYLGLEWDWINDDEAV
;
A
#
# COMPACT_ATOMS: atom_id res chain seq x y z
N GLY A 1 -22.17 10.61 12.27
CA GLY A 1 -21.89 9.21 11.91
C GLY A 1 -21.15 9.23 10.60
N GLN A 2 -19.97 8.60 10.54
CA GLN A 2 -19.23 8.52 9.27
C GLN A 2 -20.01 7.60 8.34
N ALA A 3 -20.51 8.14 7.24
CA ALA A 3 -21.12 7.33 6.19
C ALA A 3 -20.04 6.41 5.63
N GLY A 4 -20.32 5.11 5.55
CA GLY A 4 -19.42 4.15 4.91
C GLY A 4 -19.22 4.49 3.44
N ALA A 5 -18.19 3.90 2.83
CA ALA A 5 -17.92 4.05 1.40
C ALA A 5 -19.18 3.75 0.56
N PRO A 6 -19.46 4.54 -0.49
CA PRO A 6 -20.46 4.17 -1.48
C PRO A 6 -20.21 2.72 -1.97
N PRO A 7 -21.26 1.90 -2.18
CA PRO A 7 -21.10 0.49 -2.54
C PRO A 7 -20.17 0.26 -3.74
N GLU A 8 -20.21 1.16 -4.72
CA GLU A 8 -19.35 1.14 -5.90
C GLU A 8 -17.88 1.37 -5.57
N VAL A 9 -17.56 2.35 -4.72
CA VAL A 9 -16.19 2.64 -4.28
C VAL A 9 -15.66 1.46 -3.46
N ARG A 10 -16.50 0.90 -2.59
CA ARG A 10 -16.14 -0.28 -1.81
C ARG A 10 -15.80 -1.46 -2.71
N ALA A 11 -16.58 -1.72 -3.75
CA ALA A 11 -16.34 -2.83 -4.67
C ALA A 11 -15.00 -2.69 -5.41
N VAL A 12 -14.64 -1.47 -5.84
CA VAL A 12 -13.33 -1.19 -6.45
C VAL A 12 -12.19 -1.46 -5.46
N ILE A 13 -12.29 -0.94 -4.24
CA ILE A 13 -11.28 -1.14 -3.18
C ILE A 13 -11.14 -2.63 -2.83
N ASP A 14 -12.26 -3.33 -2.61
CA ASP A 14 -12.26 -4.73 -2.21
C ASP A 14 -11.66 -5.63 -3.30
N ALA A 15 -11.99 -5.39 -4.56
CA ALA A 15 -11.43 -6.13 -5.69
C ALA A 15 -9.92 -5.91 -5.82
N ALA A 16 -9.46 -4.65 -5.81
CA ALA A 16 -8.06 -4.32 -5.98
C ALA A 16 -7.19 -4.82 -4.81
N ALA A 17 -7.65 -4.62 -3.56
CA ALA A 17 -6.91 -5.02 -2.37
C ALA A 17 -6.79 -6.56 -2.26
N GLU A 18 -7.84 -7.29 -2.63
CA GLU A 18 -7.83 -8.75 -2.64
C GLU A 18 -6.87 -9.30 -3.70
N GLU A 19 -6.86 -8.72 -4.90
CA GLU A 19 -5.96 -9.15 -5.97
C GLU A 19 -4.50 -8.78 -5.66
N LEU A 20 -4.24 -7.61 -5.08
CA LEU A 20 -2.92 -7.23 -4.59
C LEU A 20 -2.43 -8.21 -3.52
N ARG A 21 -3.30 -8.60 -2.58
CA ARG A 21 -3.00 -9.62 -1.57
C ARG A 21 -2.65 -10.96 -2.20
N ARG A 22 -3.41 -11.41 -3.20
CA ARG A 22 -3.14 -12.68 -3.89
C ARG A 22 -1.76 -12.67 -4.56
N LYS A 23 -1.42 -11.57 -5.25
CA LYS A 23 -0.10 -11.40 -5.90
C LYS A 23 1.06 -11.37 -4.91
N HIS A 24 0.87 -10.79 -3.73
CA HIS A 24 1.91 -10.63 -2.70
C HIS A 24 1.57 -11.32 -1.38
N ALA A 25 1.04 -12.55 -1.43
CA ALA A 25 0.47 -13.24 -0.25
C ALA A 25 1.40 -13.29 0.97
N ASN A 26 2.72 -13.42 0.76
CA ASN A 26 3.70 -13.46 1.85
C ASN A 26 3.82 -12.13 2.63
N MET A 27 3.45 -11.02 2.00
CA MET A 27 3.52 -9.66 2.56
C MET A 27 2.25 -9.23 3.27
N PHE A 28 1.17 -9.98 3.13
CA PHE A 28 -0.05 -9.73 3.88
C PHE A 28 -0.11 -10.59 5.14
N LYS A 29 -0.38 -9.96 6.28
CA LYS A 29 -0.56 -10.63 7.58
C LYS A 29 -1.96 -10.37 8.14
N PRO A 30 -2.55 -11.35 8.85
CA PRO A 30 -3.87 -11.16 9.47
C PRO A 30 -3.90 -10.07 10.54
N SER A 31 -2.74 -9.73 11.13
CA SER A 31 -2.67 -8.74 12.19
C SER A 31 -2.64 -7.31 11.64
N GLU A 32 -3.57 -6.48 12.10
CA GLU A 32 -3.58 -5.01 11.88
C GLU A 32 -2.34 -4.31 12.45
N LYS A 33 -1.65 -4.93 13.43
CA LYS A 33 -0.42 -4.42 14.06
C LYS A 33 0.84 -5.08 13.49
N CYS A 34 0.77 -5.61 12.26
CA CYS A 34 1.93 -6.21 11.61
C CYS A 34 3.05 -5.18 11.43
N ARG A 35 4.29 -5.67 11.47
CA ARG A 35 5.46 -4.81 11.30
C ARG A 35 5.77 -4.67 9.81
N THR A 36 6.10 -3.47 9.40
CA THR A 36 6.74 -3.11 8.12
C THR A 36 7.78 -4.17 7.70
N PRO A 37 7.75 -4.65 6.45
CA PRO A 37 6.98 -4.14 5.30
C PRO A 37 5.64 -4.88 5.12
N HIS A 38 5.18 -5.64 6.11
CA HIS A 38 3.92 -6.36 5.98
C HIS A 38 2.74 -5.39 6.04
N MET A 39 1.68 -5.73 5.32
CA MET A 39 0.41 -5.03 5.36
C MET A 39 -0.69 -5.92 5.89
N ASN A 40 -1.74 -5.29 6.37
CA ASN A 40 -3.02 -5.94 6.65
C ASN A 40 -4.03 -5.47 5.60
N ILE A 41 -4.88 -6.39 5.12
CA ILE A 41 -5.82 -6.07 4.05
C ILE A 41 -6.89 -5.06 4.49
N ASP A 42 -7.33 -5.11 5.74
CA ASP A 42 -8.34 -4.19 6.26
C ASP A 42 -7.75 -2.80 6.47
N ASN A 43 -6.52 -2.69 7.00
CA ASN A 43 -5.78 -1.42 7.02
C ASN A 43 -5.61 -0.85 5.60
N LEU A 44 -5.25 -1.67 4.61
CA LEU A 44 -5.12 -1.21 3.23
C LEU A 44 -6.45 -0.66 2.69
N ARG A 45 -7.56 -1.37 2.89
CA ARG A 45 -8.89 -0.92 2.48
C ARG A 45 -9.28 0.40 3.15
N ASP A 46 -9.01 0.51 4.44
CA ASP A 46 -9.32 1.70 5.22
C ASP A 46 -8.50 2.91 4.74
N GLU A 47 -7.20 2.75 4.49
CA GLU A 47 -6.34 3.84 3.98
C GLU A 47 -6.73 4.26 2.55
N LEU A 48 -7.07 3.31 1.67
CA LEU A 48 -7.60 3.59 0.33
C LEU A 48 -8.93 4.34 0.38
N TRP A 49 -9.80 3.99 1.33
CA TRP A 49 -11.06 4.69 1.52
C TRP A 49 -10.85 6.09 2.11
N GLN A 50 -10.08 6.21 3.17
CA GLN A 50 -9.86 7.48 3.89
C GLN A 50 -9.15 8.52 3.03
N SER A 51 -8.23 8.10 2.16
CA SER A 51 -7.57 8.99 1.20
C SER A 51 -8.49 9.49 0.09
N GLY A 52 -9.63 8.85 -0.12
CA GLY A 52 -10.55 9.15 -1.23
C GLY A 52 -9.93 8.91 -2.61
N VAL A 53 -8.87 8.12 -2.72
CA VAL A 53 -8.09 7.98 -3.96
C VAL A 53 -8.93 7.47 -5.13
N VAL A 54 -9.88 6.57 -4.87
CA VAL A 54 -10.80 6.04 -5.90
C VAL A 54 -11.60 7.17 -6.56
N THR A 55 -12.17 8.06 -5.75
CA THR A 55 -12.94 9.20 -6.25
C THR A 55 -12.03 10.26 -6.88
N ARG A 56 -10.89 10.53 -6.25
CA ARG A 56 -9.94 11.58 -6.69
C ARG A 56 -9.30 11.24 -8.04
N MET A 57 -8.93 9.98 -8.26
CA MET A 57 -8.32 9.50 -9.50
C MET A 57 -9.33 9.02 -10.53
N GLY A 58 -10.62 8.92 -10.16
CA GLY A 58 -11.68 8.48 -11.06
C GLY A 58 -11.64 6.99 -11.40
N PHE A 59 -11.19 6.13 -10.48
CA PHE A 59 -11.18 4.69 -10.71
C PHE A 59 -12.59 4.12 -10.65
N THR A 60 -13.00 3.46 -11.73
CA THR A 60 -14.31 2.81 -11.85
C THR A 60 -14.23 1.30 -11.71
N GLU A 61 -13.04 0.73 -11.89
CA GLU A 61 -12.80 -0.71 -11.86
C GLU A 61 -11.65 -1.07 -10.92
N GLY A 62 -11.74 -2.24 -10.27
CA GLY A 62 -10.71 -2.75 -9.36
C GLY A 62 -9.34 -2.90 -10.04
N ASP A 63 -9.32 -3.30 -11.32
CA ASP A 63 -8.09 -3.49 -12.08
C ASP A 63 -7.33 -2.17 -12.30
N GLN A 64 -8.03 -1.04 -12.44
CA GLN A 64 -7.40 0.28 -12.57
C GLN A 64 -6.70 0.67 -11.28
N LEU A 65 -7.38 0.51 -10.14
CA LEU A 65 -6.80 0.78 -8.83
C LEU A 65 -5.63 -0.18 -8.53
N LEU A 66 -5.77 -1.45 -8.90
CA LEU A 66 -4.72 -2.46 -8.77
C LEU A 66 -3.48 -2.06 -9.57
N GLN A 67 -3.65 -1.72 -10.85
CA GLN A 67 -2.54 -1.31 -11.70
C GLN A 67 -1.83 -0.09 -11.11
N TRP A 68 -2.59 0.91 -10.66
CA TRP A 68 -2.03 2.09 -9.99
C TRP A 68 -1.23 1.74 -8.72
N MET A 69 -1.72 0.82 -7.88
CA MET A 69 -0.96 0.35 -6.72
C MET A 69 0.33 -0.38 -7.13
N LEU A 70 0.30 -1.17 -8.20
CA LEU A 70 1.49 -1.86 -8.72
C LEU A 70 2.52 -0.86 -9.29
N ASP A 71 2.05 0.19 -9.98
CA ASP A 71 2.93 1.25 -10.50
C ASP A 71 3.58 2.04 -9.34
N LYS A 72 2.82 2.35 -8.29
CA LYS A 72 3.36 2.95 -7.06
C LYS A 72 4.37 2.01 -6.39
N ASN A 73 4.07 0.71 -6.32
CA ASN A 73 4.99 -0.28 -5.77
C ASN A 73 6.33 -0.30 -6.54
N ALA A 74 6.26 -0.30 -7.88
CA ALA A 74 7.44 -0.28 -8.74
C ALA A 74 8.28 0.98 -8.52
N ARG A 75 7.65 2.17 -8.50
CA ARG A 75 8.32 3.45 -8.22
C ARG A 75 9.03 3.45 -6.86
N LEU A 76 8.38 2.94 -5.80
CA LEU A 76 9.02 2.78 -4.49
C LEU A 76 10.20 1.79 -4.54
N GLY A 77 10.12 0.79 -5.41
CA GLY A 77 11.22 -0.13 -5.68
C GLY A 77 12.42 0.52 -6.40
N GLU A 78 12.26 1.67 -7.04
CA GLU A 78 13.38 2.40 -7.66
C GLU A 78 14.21 3.20 -6.64
N ILE A 79 13.63 3.52 -5.47
CA ILE A 79 14.29 4.29 -4.42
C ILE A 79 15.47 3.47 -3.84
N PRO A 80 16.71 3.99 -3.90
CA PRO A 80 17.88 3.32 -3.31
C PRO A 80 17.75 3.13 -1.79
N ASP A 81 18.31 2.04 -1.27
CA ASP A 81 18.19 1.67 0.16
C ASP A 81 18.74 2.77 1.10
N GLU A 82 19.73 3.55 0.66
CA GLU A 82 20.30 4.69 1.38
C GLU A 82 19.38 5.92 1.48
N GLU A 83 18.42 6.07 0.57
CA GLU A 83 17.46 7.18 0.58
C GLU A 83 16.29 6.95 1.54
N TRP A 84 16.08 5.69 1.94
CA TRP A 84 15.12 5.34 2.96
C TRP A 84 15.60 5.80 4.34
N THR A 85 14.94 6.83 4.88
CA THR A 85 15.29 7.38 6.18
C THR A 85 14.37 6.86 7.29
N PRO A 86 14.91 6.35 8.40
CA PRO A 86 14.07 5.89 9.50
C PRO A 86 13.46 7.09 10.21
N LYS A 87 12.12 7.10 10.37
CA LYS A 87 11.38 8.15 11.11
C LYS A 87 11.92 8.38 12.55
N ARG A 88 12.68 7.42 13.10
CA ARG A 88 13.44 7.56 14.36
C ARG A 88 14.77 6.82 14.26
N ARG A 89 15.88 7.42 14.72
CA ARG A 89 17.24 6.82 14.67
C ARG A 89 17.31 5.42 15.30
N SER A 90 16.56 5.16 16.38
CA SER A 90 16.49 3.85 17.05
C SER A 90 15.82 2.74 16.22
N ARG A 91 15.29 3.07 15.03
CA ARG A 91 14.63 2.12 14.11
C ARG A 91 15.42 1.83 12.85
N ALA A 92 16.69 2.27 12.75
CA ALA A 92 17.52 2.05 11.56
C ALA A 92 17.67 0.55 11.21
N SER A 93 17.96 -0.32 12.18
CA SER A 93 18.06 -1.76 11.95
C SER A 93 16.72 -2.41 11.59
N THR A 94 15.61 -1.90 12.14
CA THR A 94 14.26 -2.33 11.76
C THR A 94 13.95 -1.95 10.32
N LEU A 95 14.36 -0.76 9.87
CA LEU A 95 14.20 -0.32 8.48
C LEU A 95 15.03 -1.19 7.52
N GLN A 96 16.30 -1.45 7.83
CA GLN A 96 17.14 -2.34 7.00
C GLN A 96 16.52 -3.73 6.84
N ASN A 97 16.02 -4.32 7.93
CA ASN A 97 15.32 -5.61 7.88
C ASN A 97 14.01 -5.52 7.08
N ALA A 98 13.33 -4.38 7.10
CA ALA A 98 12.12 -4.18 6.33
C ALA A 98 12.43 -4.05 4.83
N LEU A 99 13.45 -3.27 4.46
CA LEU A 99 13.92 -3.13 3.08
C LEU A 99 14.39 -4.46 2.51
N ALA A 100 15.21 -5.22 3.24
CA ALA A 100 15.66 -6.54 2.79
C ALA A 100 14.47 -7.48 2.48
N LYS A 101 13.40 -7.41 3.28
CA LYS A 101 12.18 -8.20 3.04
C LYS A 101 11.35 -7.67 1.87
N ALA A 102 11.23 -6.34 1.75
CA ALA A 102 10.55 -5.69 0.63
C ALA A 102 11.20 -6.08 -0.69
N ARG A 103 12.54 -5.96 -0.78
CA ARG A 103 13.36 -6.38 -1.93
C ARG A 103 13.18 -7.85 -2.27
N ALA A 104 13.23 -8.73 -1.27
CA ALA A 104 13.09 -10.17 -1.48
C ALA A 104 11.70 -10.60 -1.97
N ASN A 105 10.67 -9.76 -1.79
CA ASN A 105 9.29 -10.05 -2.18
C ASN A 105 8.75 -9.07 -3.24
N ASP A 106 9.61 -8.20 -3.77
CA ASP A 106 9.25 -7.12 -4.69
C ASP A 106 8.04 -6.27 -4.22
N PHE A 107 7.98 -5.97 -2.92
CA PHE A 107 6.83 -5.34 -2.29
C PHE A 107 7.23 -4.22 -1.33
N TYR A 108 6.97 -2.99 -1.75
CA TYR A 108 7.43 -1.75 -1.13
C TYR A 108 6.29 -0.90 -0.56
N LEU A 109 5.04 -1.12 -0.98
CA LEU A 109 3.86 -0.39 -0.48
C LEU A 109 3.68 -0.48 1.04
N GLY A 110 4.19 -1.54 1.67
CA GLY A 110 4.13 -1.69 3.12
C GLY A 110 5.24 -0.98 3.90
N LEU A 111 6.17 -0.29 3.21
CA LEU A 111 7.23 0.50 3.83
C LEU A 111 6.69 1.82 4.41
N GLU A 112 5.73 2.44 3.73
CA GLU A 112 5.06 3.66 4.14
C GLU A 112 3.68 3.79 3.50
N TRP A 113 2.87 4.74 3.95
CA TRP A 113 1.52 5.00 3.42
C TRP A 113 1.44 6.27 2.57
N ASP A 114 2.52 7.06 2.55
CA ASP A 114 2.55 8.39 1.93
C ASP A 114 2.30 8.32 0.41
N TRP A 115 2.63 7.18 -0.24
CA TRP A 115 2.35 6.91 -1.66
C TRP A 115 0.86 6.99 -2.05
N ILE A 116 -0.07 6.84 -1.10
CA ILE A 116 -1.51 6.91 -1.38
C ILE A 116 -1.94 8.34 -1.75
N ASN A 117 -1.28 9.33 -1.15
CA ASN A 117 -1.60 10.75 -1.30
C ASN A 117 -0.70 11.45 -2.33
N ASP A 118 0.16 10.69 -2.99
CA ASP A 118 1.03 11.21 -4.03
C ASP A 118 0.27 11.29 -5.36
N ASP A 119 -0.19 12.51 -5.67
CA ASP A 119 -1.02 12.87 -6.82
C ASP A 119 -0.26 12.91 -8.15
N GLU A 120 1.04 12.57 -8.17
CA GLU A 120 1.84 12.47 -9.40
C GLU A 120 1.14 11.55 -10.41
N ALA A 121 0.56 12.18 -11.44
CA ALA A 121 -0.18 11.54 -12.51
C ALA A 121 0.69 10.49 -13.24
N VAL A 122 0.02 9.44 -13.73
CA VAL A 122 0.60 8.54 -14.73
C VAL A 122 0.68 9.27 -16.07
#